data_AF-A0A329HYW7-F1
#
_entry.id   AF-A0A329HYW7-F1
#
_cell.length_a   1.000
_cell.length_b   1.000
_cell.length_c   1.000
_cell.angle_alpha   90.00
_cell.angle_beta   90.00
_cell.angle_gamma   90.00
#
_symmetry.space_group_name_H-M   'P 1'
#
loop_
_entity.id
_entity.type
_entity.pdbx_description
1 polymer ?
#
loop_
_entity_poly.entity_id
_entity_poly.type
_entity_poly.pdbx_seq_one_letter_code
_entity_poly.pdbx_strand_id
1 'polypeptide(L)'
;MDQPATSRNIPLPIQREVRQRCGFGCVICGMPLYEYEHMEEWAEVHRHVAAEITLLCDHHHREKTNGLLPKEAVRAANADPYNLREGASKPYSLHFSGTEATVEIGGNSFTCQDGGHGTEMIPLLIDNTPLVGIILSDGHFLLNVVIFDECNIPVLHIRNNQLVYSTDPWDIQLVGTTLTLREKAGKILIEFVFLPPNKVRVVRGRFLRNGVEVLVRPENILVTNNSTFISGCRAHNCHGGLIIGHTDKPIGGFMAIRGVSRYLGNRKEALRFEKQCLNSQ
;
A
#
# COMPACT_ATOMS: atom_id res chain seq x y z
N MET A 1 15.43 25.64 -3.51
CA MET A 1 16.90 25.61 -3.71
C MET A 1 17.24 24.19 -4.10
N ASP A 2 17.63 23.98 -5.36
CA ASP A 2 18.08 22.67 -5.83
C ASP A 2 19.41 22.34 -5.13
N GLN A 3 19.43 21.23 -4.40
CA GLN A 3 20.67 20.70 -3.86
C GLN A 3 21.58 20.27 -5.02
N PRO A 4 22.91 20.45 -4.91
CA PRO A 4 23.82 19.95 -5.93
C PRO A 4 23.67 18.44 -6.08
N ALA A 5 23.68 17.96 -7.32
CA ALA A 5 23.56 16.54 -7.63
C ALA A 5 24.76 15.78 -7.04
N THR A 6 24.47 14.78 -6.22
CA THR A 6 25.45 13.81 -5.71
C THR A 6 25.06 12.43 -6.22
N SER A 7 25.95 11.43 -6.11
CA SER A 7 25.61 10.03 -6.44
C SER A 7 24.35 9.55 -5.72
N ARG A 8 24.06 10.07 -4.52
CA ARG A 8 22.92 9.68 -3.68
C ARG A 8 21.65 10.47 -3.97
N ASN A 9 21.76 11.65 -4.58
CA ASN A 9 20.63 12.53 -4.83
C ASN A 9 20.18 12.45 -6.29
N ILE A 10 19.52 11.34 -6.65
CA ILE A 10 18.88 11.18 -7.96
C ILE A 10 17.60 12.03 -7.98
N PRO A 11 17.36 12.88 -8.99
CA PRO A 11 16.12 13.65 -9.11
C PRO A 11 14.86 12.77 -9.11
N LEU A 12 13.80 13.21 -8.42
CA LEU A 12 12.54 12.46 -8.31
C LEU A 12 11.93 12.01 -9.65
N PRO A 13 11.95 12.83 -10.73
CA PRO A 13 11.45 12.38 -12.03
C PRO A 13 12.24 11.18 -12.59
N ILE A 14 13.57 11.19 -12.44
CA ILE A 14 14.47 10.12 -12.90
C ILE A 14 14.24 8.86 -12.06
N GLN A 15 14.17 8.99 -10.74
CA GLN A 15 13.88 7.86 -9.86
C GLN A 15 12.58 7.15 -10.25
N ARG A 16 11.52 7.91 -10.54
CA ARG A 16 10.24 7.35 -10.98
C ARG A 16 10.36 6.63 -12.31
N GLU A 17 11.02 7.24 -13.29
CA GLU A 17 11.23 6.63 -14.60
C GLU A 17 11.97 5.28 -14.46
N VAL A 18 13.01 5.22 -13.63
CA VAL A 18 13.73 3.98 -13.31
C VAL A 18 12.79 2.95 -12.67
N ARG A 19 11.99 3.34 -11.67
CA ARG A 19 11.05 2.42 -11.01
C ARG A 19 10.03 1.84 -11.96
N GLN A 20 9.40 2.67 -12.78
CA GLN A 20 8.42 2.24 -13.78
C GLN A 20 9.06 1.25 -14.76
N ARG A 21 10.24 1.59 -15.30
CA ARG A 21 10.97 0.71 -16.20
C ARG A 21 11.36 -0.61 -15.54
N CYS A 22 11.74 -0.61 -14.28
CA CYS A 22 12.17 -1.81 -13.56
C CYS A 22 11.01 -2.65 -12.97
N GLY A 23 9.75 -2.22 -13.13
CA GLY A 23 8.61 -2.89 -12.52
C GLY A 23 8.57 -2.78 -10.99
N PHE A 24 9.07 -1.66 -10.44
CA PHE A 24 9.02 -1.32 -9.02
C PHE A 24 9.73 -2.31 -8.08
N GLY A 25 10.75 -3.02 -8.54
CA GLY A 25 11.52 -3.94 -7.72
C GLY A 25 12.89 -4.23 -8.29
N CYS A 26 13.66 -5.06 -7.60
CA CYS A 26 14.93 -5.55 -8.11
C CYS A 26 14.74 -6.19 -9.50
N VAL A 27 15.48 -5.74 -10.51
CA VAL A 27 15.31 -6.24 -11.88
C VAL A 27 15.61 -7.73 -12.03
N ILE A 28 16.39 -8.31 -11.11
CA ILE A 28 16.80 -9.73 -11.14
C ILE A 28 15.75 -10.64 -10.51
N CYS A 29 15.26 -10.31 -9.32
CA CYS A 29 14.40 -11.21 -8.55
C CYS A 29 13.07 -10.62 -8.11
N GLY A 30 12.79 -9.37 -8.46
CA GLY A 30 11.51 -8.73 -8.19
C GLY A 30 11.26 -8.24 -6.77
N MET A 31 12.28 -8.28 -5.90
CA MET A 31 12.16 -7.88 -4.50
C MET A 31 11.71 -6.41 -4.36
N PRO A 32 10.70 -6.11 -3.52
CA PRO A 32 10.21 -4.74 -3.28
C PRO A 32 11.18 -3.81 -2.56
N LEU A 33 12.12 -4.36 -1.78
CA LEU A 33 13.20 -3.61 -1.15
C LEU A 33 14.39 -3.55 -2.11
N TYR A 34 14.78 -2.33 -2.48
CA TYR A 34 15.83 -2.07 -3.45
C TYR A 34 16.56 -0.76 -3.18
N GLU A 35 17.73 -0.66 -3.81
CA GLU A 35 18.55 0.54 -3.94
C GLU A 35 18.65 0.92 -5.42
N TYR A 36 18.90 2.21 -5.69
CA TYR A 36 19.22 2.66 -7.05
C TYR A 36 20.68 2.35 -7.33
N GLU A 37 20.91 1.63 -8.41
CA GLU A 37 22.23 1.18 -8.82
C GLU A 37 22.65 1.86 -10.11
N HIS A 38 23.80 2.54 -10.10
CA HIS A 38 24.39 3.08 -11.32
C HIS A 38 25.14 1.97 -12.09
N MET A 39 24.74 1.71 -13.33
CA MET A 39 25.41 0.72 -14.19
C MET A 39 26.80 1.21 -14.64
N GLU A 40 26.94 2.52 -14.87
CA GLU A 40 28.22 3.22 -15.02
C GLU A 40 28.59 3.88 -13.69
N GLU A 41 29.85 3.75 -13.25
CA GLU A 41 30.23 4.28 -11.95
C GLU A 41 30.11 5.82 -11.92
N TRP A 42 29.51 6.37 -10.86
CA TRP A 42 29.37 7.83 -10.71
C TRP A 42 30.70 8.56 -10.83
N ALA A 43 31.78 7.94 -10.34
CA ALA A 43 33.15 8.46 -10.41
C ALA A 43 33.63 8.71 -11.85
N GLU A 44 32.99 8.11 -12.84
CA GLU A 44 33.31 8.28 -14.26
C GLU A 44 32.36 9.29 -14.91
N VAL A 45 31.04 9.12 -14.72
CA VAL A 45 30.04 9.85 -15.52
C VAL A 45 29.48 11.11 -14.88
N HIS A 46 29.49 11.22 -13.54
CA HIS A 46 29.00 12.38 -12.77
C HIS A 46 27.63 12.93 -13.21
N ARG A 47 26.74 12.06 -13.69
CA ARG A 47 25.41 12.41 -14.18
C ARG A 47 24.38 11.38 -13.76
N HIS A 48 23.12 11.82 -13.74
CA HIS A 48 21.98 10.95 -13.56
C HIS A 48 21.22 10.83 -14.87
N VAL A 49 21.32 9.67 -15.51
CA VAL A 49 20.53 9.32 -16.70
C VAL A 49 19.71 8.10 -16.33
N ALA A 50 18.38 8.16 -16.49
CA ALA A 50 17.50 7.06 -16.10
C ALA A 50 17.93 5.73 -16.75
N ALA A 51 18.32 5.76 -18.04
CA ALA A 51 18.80 4.59 -18.78
C ALA A 51 20.10 3.97 -18.21
N GLU A 52 20.86 4.69 -17.40
CA GLU A 52 22.13 4.26 -16.78
C GLU A 52 21.95 3.81 -15.32
N ILE A 53 20.74 3.89 -14.76
CA ILE A 53 20.43 3.55 -13.37
C ILE A 53 19.39 2.43 -13.34
N THR A 54 19.57 1.40 -12.52
CA THR A 54 18.63 0.29 -12.33
C THR A 54 18.24 0.11 -10.87
N LEU A 55 17.42 -0.89 -10.56
CA LEU A 55 17.04 -1.27 -9.19
C LEU A 55 17.62 -2.64 -8.84
N LEU A 56 18.36 -2.72 -7.73
CA LEU A 56 18.84 -3.98 -7.16
C LEU A 56 18.44 -4.08 -5.68
N CYS A 57 18.10 -5.27 -5.20
CA CYS A 57 17.95 -5.50 -3.76
C CYS A 57 19.32 -5.60 -3.09
N ASP A 58 19.38 -5.44 -1.78
CA ASP A 58 20.62 -5.46 -0.98
C ASP A 58 21.51 -6.67 -1.28
N HIS A 59 20.88 -7.82 -1.55
CA HIS A 59 21.59 -9.04 -1.93
C HIS A 59 22.34 -8.89 -3.27
N HIS A 60 21.63 -8.60 -4.36
CA HIS A 60 22.23 -8.47 -5.69
C HIS A 60 23.11 -7.23 -5.82
N HIS A 61 22.77 -6.14 -5.12
CA HIS A 61 23.60 -4.94 -5.06
C HIS A 61 24.97 -5.26 -4.45
N ARG A 62 24.99 -6.03 -3.35
CA ARG A 62 26.23 -6.49 -2.72
C ARG A 62 27.00 -7.48 -3.60
N GLU A 63 26.32 -8.39 -4.28
CA GLU A 63 26.98 -9.30 -5.22
C GLU A 63 27.65 -8.57 -6.39
N LYS A 64 26.98 -7.54 -6.95
CA LYS A 64 27.59 -6.68 -7.99
C LYS A 64 28.78 -5.94 -7.45
N THR A 65 28.64 -5.33 -6.27
CA THR A 65 29.72 -4.55 -5.63
C THR A 65 30.96 -5.40 -5.37
N ASN A 66 30.76 -6.66 -4.97
CA ASN A 66 31.85 -7.62 -4.71
C ASN A 66 32.39 -8.31 -5.98
N GLY A 67 31.87 -7.99 -7.17
CA GLY A 67 32.26 -8.61 -8.43
C GLY A 67 31.76 -10.04 -8.65
N LEU A 68 30.84 -10.52 -7.81
CA LEU A 68 30.22 -11.85 -7.93
C LEU A 68 29.07 -11.87 -8.95
N LEU A 69 28.42 -10.73 -9.16
CA LEU A 69 27.38 -10.53 -10.16
C LEU A 69 27.91 -9.61 -11.27
N PRO A 70 28.16 -10.12 -12.48
CA PRO A 70 28.68 -9.32 -13.60
C PRO A 70 27.74 -8.20 -14.02
N LYS A 71 28.30 -7.05 -14.43
CA LYS A 71 27.51 -5.89 -14.89
C LYS A 71 26.63 -6.24 -16.10
N GLU A 72 27.11 -7.12 -16.96
CA GLU A 72 26.41 -7.61 -18.15
C GLU A 72 25.13 -8.37 -17.77
N ALA A 73 25.17 -9.17 -16.68
CA ALA A 73 24.00 -9.85 -16.17
C ALA A 73 22.97 -8.86 -15.61
N VAL A 74 23.43 -7.81 -14.92
CA VAL A 74 22.56 -6.72 -14.45
C VAL A 74 21.91 -5.97 -15.62
N ARG A 75 22.67 -5.68 -16.69
CA ARG A 75 22.14 -5.03 -17.91
C ARG A 75 21.10 -5.89 -18.61
N ALA A 76 21.36 -7.20 -18.72
CA ALA A 76 20.40 -8.14 -19.29
C ALA A 76 19.09 -8.17 -18.49
N ALA A 77 19.18 -8.25 -17.15
CA ALA A 77 18.01 -8.19 -16.28
C ALA A 77 17.29 -6.83 -16.33
N ASN A 78 18.00 -5.71 -16.51
CA ASN A 78 17.38 -4.40 -16.67
C ASN A 78 16.62 -4.25 -18.01
N ALA A 79 17.08 -4.92 -19.07
CA ALA A 79 16.38 -4.93 -20.36
C ALA A 79 15.10 -5.77 -20.32
N ASP A 80 15.04 -6.74 -19.43
CA ASP A 80 13.89 -7.61 -19.21
C ASP A 80 13.67 -7.82 -17.70
N PRO A 81 13.03 -6.87 -17.00
CA PRO A 81 12.90 -6.91 -15.54
C PRO A 81 11.95 -8.00 -15.05
N TYR A 82 12.32 -8.65 -13.95
CA TYR A 82 11.55 -9.74 -13.34
C TYR A 82 10.06 -9.42 -13.15
N ASN A 83 9.74 -8.31 -12.50
CA ASN A 83 8.35 -7.99 -12.17
C ASN A 83 7.49 -7.73 -13.42
N LEU A 84 8.08 -7.17 -14.48
CA LEU A 84 7.35 -6.92 -15.73
C LEU A 84 7.06 -8.23 -16.49
N ARG A 85 7.95 -9.21 -16.42
CA ARG A 85 7.70 -10.55 -16.97
C ARG A 85 6.59 -11.29 -16.22
N GLU A 86 6.66 -11.27 -14.90
CA GLU A 86 5.73 -12.01 -14.05
C GLU A 86 4.38 -11.28 -13.86
N GLY A 87 4.33 -9.99 -14.15
CA GLY A 87 3.18 -9.11 -13.90
C GLY A 87 2.97 -8.75 -12.43
N ALA A 88 3.85 -9.20 -11.53
CA ALA A 88 3.76 -8.97 -10.09
C ALA A 88 5.13 -8.96 -9.42
N SER A 89 5.19 -8.34 -8.23
CA SER A 89 6.39 -8.37 -7.40
C SER A 89 6.68 -9.75 -6.80
N LYS A 90 7.94 -9.97 -6.44
CA LYS A 90 8.26 -11.07 -5.53
C LYS A 90 7.56 -10.84 -4.17
N PRO A 91 7.00 -11.88 -3.54
CA PRO A 91 6.43 -11.76 -2.20
C PRO A 91 7.45 -11.26 -1.19
N TYR A 92 7.04 -10.28 -0.38
CA TYR A 92 7.82 -9.77 0.74
C TYR A 92 7.09 -10.01 2.06
N SER A 93 7.76 -10.71 2.99
CA SER A 93 7.21 -11.03 4.31
C SER A 93 7.24 -9.83 5.24
N LEU A 94 6.07 -9.39 5.71
CA LEU A 94 5.94 -8.42 6.79
C LEU A 94 6.06 -9.13 8.15
N HIS A 95 6.85 -8.58 9.06
CA HIS A 95 7.22 -9.22 10.32
C HIS A 95 6.30 -8.80 11.48
N PHE A 96 5.03 -9.15 11.33
CA PHE A 96 3.99 -8.89 12.32
C PHE A 96 3.82 -10.07 13.30
N SER A 97 3.65 -9.76 14.59
CA SER A 97 3.54 -10.73 15.70
C SER A 97 2.84 -10.13 16.91
N GLY A 98 2.47 -10.97 17.87
CA GLY A 98 1.90 -10.56 19.15
C GLY A 98 0.46 -11.03 19.36
N THR A 99 -0.08 -10.72 20.54
CA THR A 99 -1.42 -11.15 20.99
C THR A 99 -2.45 -10.02 20.96
N GLU A 100 -2.07 -8.85 20.47
CA GLU A 100 -2.97 -7.71 20.26
C GLU A 100 -2.60 -7.08 18.93
N ALA A 101 -3.59 -6.71 18.12
CA ALA A 101 -3.39 -5.98 16.88
C ALA A 101 -4.09 -4.62 16.92
N THR A 102 -3.48 -3.61 16.28
CA THR A 102 -4.06 -2.29 16.08
C THR A 102 -4.05 -1.92 14.61
N VAL A 103 -5.22 -1.55 14.07
CA VAL A 103 -5.33 -0.91 12.75
C VAL A 103 -5.86 0.49 12.91
N GLU A 104 -5.10 1.45 12.41
CA GLU A 104 -5.53 2.83 12.31
C GLU A 104 -5.94 3.14 10.87
N ILE A 105 -7.15 3.67 10.67
CA ILE A 105 -7.64 4.09 9.36
C ILE A 105 -8.17 5.52 9.50
N GLY A 106 -7.43 6.47 8.91
CA GLY A 106 -7.76 7.88 8.89
C GLY A 106 -8.24 8.44 10.22
N GLY A 107 -7.36 8.45 11.22
CA GLY A 107 -7.65 8.97 12.56
C GLY A 107 -8.54 8.08 13.44
N ASN A 108 -9.07 6.97 12.93
CA ASN A 108 -9.86 6.00 13.70
C ASN A 108 -9.03 4.78 14.04
N SER A 109 -9.25 4.17 15.21
CA SER A 109 -8.50 3.00 15.69
C SER A 109 -9.41 1.80 15.93
N PHE A 110 -8.99 0.65 15.45
CA PHE A 110 -9.61 -0.65 15.65
C PHE A 110 -8.58 -1.57 16.32
N THR A 111 -8.89 -2.08 17.51
CA THR A 111 -8.00 -3.00 18.24
C THR A 111 -8.67 -4.34 18.47
N CYS A 112 -7.88 -5.42 18.50
CA CYS A 112 -8.36 -6.74 18.89
C CYS A 112 -7.27 -7.49 19.66
N GLN A 113 -7.68 -8.18 20.72
CA GLN A 113 -6.85 -9.14 21.44
C GLN A 113 -7.08 -10.56 20.92
N ASP A 114 -6.04 -11.38 20.91
CA ASP A 114 -6.11 -12.79 20.55
C ASP A 114 -6.94 -13.55 21.60
N GLY A 115 -8.15 -13.96 21.23
CA GLY A 115 -9.02 -14.80 22.04
C GLY A 115 -8.80 -16.30 21.82
N GLY A 116 -7.78 -16.69 21.04
CA GLY A 116 -7.60 -18.04 20.53
C GLY A 116 -8.47 -18.34 19.31
N HIS A 117 -8.28 -19.53 18.73
CA HIS A 117 -9.10 -20.09 17.65
C HIS A 117 -9.24 -19.22 16.37
N GLY A 118 -8.21 -18.47 15.99
CA GLY A 118 -8.25 -17.68 14.76
C GLY A 118 -9.06 -16.39 14.90
N THR A 119 -8.87 -15.65 15.99
CA THR A 119 -9.57 -14.39 16.25
C THR A 119 -9.43 -13.45 15.05
N GLU A 120 -10.54 -12.97 14.51
CA GLU A 120 -10.56 -12.14 13.30
C GLU A 120 -11.08 -10.74 13.59
N MET A 121 -10.42 -9.75 12.99
CA MET A 121 -10.85 -8.35 12.94
C MET A 121 -10.84 -7.87 11.49
N ILE A 122 -11.93 -7.28 11.03
CA ILE A 122 -12.12 -6.75 9.68
C ILE A 122 -12.40 -5.24 9.78
N PRO A 123 -11.38 -4.38 9.86
CA PRO A 123 -11.57 -2.94 9.99
C PRO A 123 -12.35 -2.29 8.84
N LEU A 124 -12.27 -2.85 7.62
CA LEU A 124 -13.00 -2.36 6.47
C LEU A 124 -13.50 -3.52 5.58
N LEU A 125 -14.82 -3.66 5.50
CA LEU A 125 -15.53 -4.64 4.69
C LEU A 125 -16.43 -3.92 3.68
N ILE A 126 -16.33 -4.27 2.39
CA ILE A 126 -17.26 -3.79 1.37
C ILE A 126 -17.79 -4.97 0.55
N ASP A 127 -19.11 -5.17 0.50
CA ASP A 127 -19.78 -6.25 -0.24
C ASP A 127 -19.12 -7.63 -0.06
N ASN A 128 -19.14 -8.17 1.15
CA ASN A 128 -18.45 -9.42 1.53
C ASN A 128 -16.93 -9.47 1.24
N THR A 129 -16.31 -8.38 0.80
CA THR A 129 -14.89 -8.33 0.47
C THR A 129 -14.14 -7.62 1.60
N PRO A 130 -13.40 -8.33 2.48
CA PRO A 130 -12.58 -7.69 3.51
C PRO A 130 -11.40 -6.99 2.85
N LEU A 131 -11.47 -5.66 2.74
CA LEU A 131 -10.41 -4.87 2.10
C LEU A 131 -9.22 -4.68 3.02
N VAL A 132 -9.48 -4.61 4.32
CA VAL A 132 -8.50 -4.67 5.40
C VAL A 132 -9.02 -5.65 6.42
N GLY A 133 -8.24 -6.67 6.71
CA GLY A 133 -8.58 -7.75 7.61
C GLY A 133 -7.35 -8.31 8.30
N ILE A 134 -7.58 -8.92 9.46
CA ILE A 134 -6.55 -9.46 10.33
C ILE A 134 -7.06 -10.77 10.89
N ILE A 135 -6.18 -11.75 10.90
CA ILE A 135 -6.38 -13.01 11.63
C ILE A 135 -5.26 -13.12 12.67
N LEU A 136 -5.63 -13.28 13.94
CA LEU A 136 -4.71 -13.64 15.01
C LEU A 136 -4.81 -15.14 15.25
N SER A 137 -3.68 -15.85 15.12
CA SER A 137 -3.58 -17.27 15.43
C SER A 137 -2.20 -17.57 15.98
N ASP A 138 -2.12 -18.30 17.08
CA ASP A 138 -0.86 -18.82 17.64
C ASP A 138 0.20 -17.72 17.88
N GLY A 139 -0.22 -16.52 18.31
CA GLY A 139 0.67 -15.38 18.50
C GLY A 139 1.17 -14.72 17.20
N HIS A 140 0.62 -15.12 16.05
CA HIS A 140 0.85 -14.50 14.76
C HIS A 140 -0.26 -13.52 14.41
N PHE A 141 0.16 -12.33 13.97
CA PHE A 141 -0.69 -11.28 13.48
C PHE A 141 -0.67 -11.32 11.94
N LEU A 142 -1.70 -11.89 11.31
CA LEU A 142 -1.76 -12.12 9.86
C LEU A 142 -2.58 -11.00 9.18
N LEU A 143 -1.88 -10.02 8.64
CA LEU A 143 -2.46 -8.94 7.86
C LEU A 143 -2.94 -9.46 6.49
N ASN A 144 -4.18 -9.13 6.16
CA ASN A 144 -4.79 -9.36 4.87
C ASN A 144 -5.34 -8.04 4.32
N VAL A 145 -4.90 -7.65 3.13
CA VAL A 145 -5.33 -6.42 2.45
C VAL A 145 -5.55 -6.71 0.97
N VAL A 146 -6.59 -6.13 0.40
CA VAL A 146 -6.77 -6.06 -1.04
C VAL A 146 -7.20 -4.65 -1.44
N ILE A 147 -6.49 -4.09 -2.41
CA ILE A 147 -6.81 -2.78 -3.00
C ILE A 147 -7.16 -2.98 -4.45
N PHE A 148 -8.24 -2.35 -4.89
CA PHE A 148 -8.73 -2.38 -6.26
C PHE A 148 -8.59 -1.01 -6.92
N ASP A 149 -8.51 -1.03 -8.24
CA ASP A 149 -8.70 0.16 -9.08
C ASP A 149 -10.20 0.46 -9.34
N GLU A 150 -10.47 1.42 -10.23
CA GLU A 150 -11.83 1.81 -10.62
C GLU A 150 -12.59 0.71 -11.40
N CYS A 151 -11.88 -0.26 -11.97
CA CYS A 151 -12.43 -1.37 -12.74
C CYS A 151 -12.67 -2.62 -11.87
N ASN A 152 -12.46 -2.55 -10.54
CA ASN A 152 -12.41 -3.70 -9.62
C ASN A 152 -11.28 -4.70 -9.94
N ILE A 153 -10.19 -4.25 -10.56
CA ILE A 153 -8.99 -5.05 -10.76
C ILE A 153 -8.11 -4.90 -9.51
N PRO A 154 -7.68 -5.99 -8.85
CA PRO A 154 -6.80 -5.91 -7.71
C PRO A 154 -5.40 -5.43 -8.13
N VAL A 155 -4.91 -4.35 -7.49
CA VAL A 155 -3.59 -3.77 -7.79
C VAL A 155 -2.56 -4.02 -6.69
N LEU A 156 -3.01 -4.30 -5.47
CA LEU A 156 -2.20 -4.64 -4.30
C LEU A 156 -2.88 -5.75 -3.50
N HIS A 157 -2.08 -6.73 -3.08
CA HIS A 157 -2.50 -7.75 -2.13
C HIS A 157 -1.47 -7.88 -1.01
N ILE A 158 -1.97 -7.94 0.23
CA ILE A 158 -1.24 -8.53 1.35
C ILE A 158 -2.03 -9.77 1.74
N ARG A 159 -1.41 -10.95 1.69
CA ARG A 159 -2.05 -12.22 2.07
C ARG A 159 -1.22 -12.86 3.16
N ASN A 160 -1.76 -12.93 4.38
CA ASN A 160 -1.05 -13.46 5.54
C ASN A 160 0.38 -12.89 5.66
N ASN A 161 0.47 -11.56 5.71
CA ASN A 161 1.72 -10.79 5.75
C ASN A 161 2.61 -10.86 4.49
N GLN A 162 2.20 -11.55 3.43
CA GLN A 162 2.93 -11.54 2.15
C GLN A 162 2.47 -10.37 1.30
N LEU A 163 3.31 -9.34 1.19
CA LEU A 163 3.10 -8.18 0.33
C LEU A 163 3.43 -8.54 -1.13
N VAL A 164 2.45 -8.35 -2.01
CA VAL A 164 2.57 -8.51 -3.47
C VAL A 164 1.81 -7.38 -4.17
N TYR A 165 2.41 -6.75 -5.16
CA TYR A 165 1.73 -5.76 -6.00
C TYR A 165 1.88 -6.06 -7.49
N SER A 166 0.90 -5.62 -8.28
CA SER A 166 0.96 -5.62 -9.74
C SER A 166 1.89 -4.52 -10.26
N THR A 167 2.28 -4.61 -11.52
CA THR A 167 3.06 -3.58 -12.22
C THR A 167 2.21 -2.49 -12.90
N ASP A 168 0.88 -2.57 -12.78
CA ASP A 168 -0.05 -1.65 -13.45
C ASP A 168 -0.13 -0.24 -12.83
N PRO A 169 0.00 -0.04 -11.50
CA PRO A 169 -0.06 1.29 -10.90
C PRO A 169 0.98 2.26 -11.47
N TRP A 170 0.67 3.56 -11.42
CA TRP A 170 1.56 4.59 -11.96
C TRP A 170 2.89 4.68 -11.22
N ASP A 171 2.89 4.52 -9.90
CA ASP A 171 4.12 4.47 -9.10
C ASP A 171 3.90 3.69 -7.80
N ILE A 172 4.87 2.87 -7.42
CA ILE A 172 4.88 2.07 -6.19
C ILE A 172 6.23 2.24 -5.49
N GLN A 173 6.20 2.48 -4.19
CA GLN A 173 7.40 2.65 -3.37
C GLN A 173 7.19 2.04 -1.99
N LEU A 174 8.15 1.23 -1.54
CA LEU A 174 8.28 0.81 -0.14
C LEU A 174 9.56 1.43 0.42
N VAL A 175 9.44 2.51 1.20
CA VAL A 175 10.58 3.24 1.77
C VAL A 175 10.49 3.21 3.29
N GLY A 176 11.51 2.62 3.92
CA GLY A 176 11.45 2.30 5.35
C GLY A 176 10.26 1.40 5.63
N THR A 177 9.29 1.90 6.40
CA THR A 177 8.05 1.18 6.71
C THR A 177 6.82 1.69 5.95
N THR A 178 7.00 2.62 5.01
CA THR A 178 5.90 3.27 4.30
C THR A 178 5.75 2.72 2.89
N LEU A 179 4.61 2.11 2.61
CA LEU A 179 4.20 1.68 1.28
C LEU A 179 3.29 2.74 0.67
N THR A 180 3.68 3.31 -0.46
CA THR A 180 2.89 4.29 -1.22
C THR A 180 2.60 3.77 -2.61
N LEU A 181 1.32 3.74 -2.98
CA LEU A 181 0.85 3.48 -4.33
C LEU A 181 0.17 4.73 -4.91
N ARG A 182 0.39 5.01 -6.19
CA ARG A 182 -0.16 6.19 -6.89
C ARG A 182 -0.86 5.77 -8.18
N GLU A 183 -1.99 6.41 -8.48
CA GLU A 183 -2.72 6.22 -9.75
C GLU A 183 -2.21 7.17 -10.85
N LYS A 184 -1.65 8.32 -10.45
CA LYS A 184 -1.02 9.31 -11.34
C LYS A 184 -0.21 10.32 -10.53
N ALA A 185 0.45 11.24 -11.24
CA ALA A 185 1.16 12.36 -10.63
C ALA A 185 0.29 13.09 -9.58
N GLY A 186 0.79 13.17 -8.35
CA GLY A 186 0.12 13.82 -7.22
C GLY A 186 -1.11 13.09 -6.66
N LYS A 187 -1.55 11.96 -7.23
CA LYS A 187 -2.74 11.22 -6.78
C LYS A 187 -2.32 9.90 -6.12
N ILE A 188 -2.28 9.91 -4.79
CA ILE A 188 -2.06 8.71 -3.96
C ILE A 188 -3.31 7.84 -4.02
N LEU A 189 -3.14 6.58 -4.37
CA LEU A 189 -4.16 5.55 -4.22
C LEU A 189 -4.26 5.15 -2.77
N ILE A 190 -3.12 4.74 -2.19
CA ILE A 190 -3.01 4.18 -0.86
C ILE A 190 -1.62 4.54 -0.28
N GLU A 191 -1.60 4.82 1.02
CA GLU A 191 -0.40 5.01 1.82
C GLU A 191 -0.55 4.25 3.14
N PHE A 192 0.19 3.13 3.26
CA PHE A 192 0.31 2.36 4.49
C PHE A 192 1.60 2.71 5.21
N VAL A 193 1.54 2.75 6.54
CA VAL A 193 2.71 2.73 7.42
C VAL A 193 2.62 1.47 8.26
N PHE A 194 3.59 0.58 8.09
CA PHE A 194 3.71 -0.65 8.86
C PHE A 194 4.48 -0.35 10.15
N LEU A 195 3.93 -0.76 11.30
CA LEU A 195 4.51 -0.52 12.61
C LEU A 195 4.55 -1.87 13.35
N PRO A 196 5.46 -2.78 12.96
CA PRO A 196 5.64 -4.03 13.67
C PRO A 196 6.04 -3.76 15.14
N PRO A 197 5.68 -4.65 16.08
CA PRO A 197 5.18 -6.00 15.81
C PRO A 197 3.69 -6.07 15.47
N ASN A 198 2.87 -5.06 15.77
CA ASN A 198 1.42 -5.29 15.83
C ASN A 198 0.50 -4.16 15.34
N LYS A 199 1.04 -3.16 14.65
CA LYS A 199 0.27 -2.00 14.21
C LYS A 199 0.39 -1.75 12.71
N VAL A 200 -0.74 -1.43 12.09
CA VAL A 200 -0.81 -0.99 10.69
C VAL A 200 -1.59 0.31 10.64
N ARG A 201 -1.08 1.31 9.93
CA ARG A 201 -1.77 2.59 9.74
C ARG A 201 -2.03 2.85 8.27
N VAL A 202 -3.29 3.10 7.94
CA VAL A 202 -3.74 3.59 6.63
C VAL A 202 -3.85 5.11 6.74
N VAL A 203 -2.82 5.82 6.27
CA VAL A 203 -2.73 7.27 6.40
C VAL A 203 -3.58 7.96 5.34
N ARG A 204 -3.52 7.46 4.11
CA ARG A 204 -4.31 7.93 2.98
C ARG A 204 -4.78 6.73 2.18
N GLY A 205 -5.95 6.87 1.59
CA GLY A 205 -6.51 5.79 0.80
C GLY A 205 -7.71 6.18 -0.02
N ARG A 206 -7.92 5.43 -1.08
CA ARG A 206 -9.16 5.37 -1.83
C ARG A 206 -9.48 3.89 -2.01
N PHE A 207 -10.37 3.39 -1.16
CA PHE A 207 -10.81 2.01 -1.21
C PHE A 207 -12.05 1.93 -2.11
N LEU A 208 -11.95 1.10 -3.14
CA LEU A 208 -12.97 0.92 -4.16
C LEU A 208 -13.43 -0.52 -4.16
N ARG A 209 -14.75 -0.72 -4.19
CA ARG A 209 -15.34 -2.03 -4.47
C ARG A 209 -16.79 -1.86 -4.90
N ASN A 210 -17.16 -2.46 -6.03
CA ASN A 210 -18.55 -2.54 -6.52
C ASN A 210 -19.31 -1.18 -6.48
N GLY A 211 -18.63 -0.09 -6.87
CA GLY A 211 -19.21 1.25 -6.89
C GLY A 211 -19.25 1.99 -5.53
N VAL A 212 -18.72 1.41 -4.46
CA VAL A 212 -18.44 2.14 -3.21
C VAL A 212 -17.07 2.79 -3.28
N GLU A 213 -16.98 4.05 -2.89
CA GLU A 213 -15.72 4.75 -2.67
C GLU A 213 -15.62 5.26 -1.23
N VAL A 214 -14.64 4.70 -0.52
CA VAL A 214 -14.23 5.15 0.82
C VAL A 214 -12.90 5.88 0.71
N LEU A 215 -12.91 7.18 1.01
CA LEU A 215 -11.72 8.01 1.05
C LEU A 215 -11.18 8.04 2.47
N VAL A 216 -9.90 7.72 2.61
CA VAL A 216 -9.13 7.82 3.85
C VAL A 216 -8.19 9.01 3.73
N ARG A 217 -8.21 9.84 4.76
CA ARG A 217 -7.36 11.02 4.98
C ARG A 217 -6.68 10.88 6.34
N PRO A 218 -5.64 11.66 6.66
CA PRO A 218 -4.89 11.48 7.91
C PRO A 218 -5.77 11.45 9.18
N GLU A 219 -6.86 12.21 9.18
CA GLU A 219 -7.69 12.43 10.38
C GLU A 219 -9.14 11.94 10.25
N ASN A 220 -9.55 11.52 9.04
CA ASN A 220 -10.92 11.08 8.80
C ASN A 220 -11.07 10.02 7.71
N ILE A 221 -12.24 9.39 7.72
CA ILE A 221 -12.79 8.56 6.65
C ILE A 221 -14.02 9.26 6.10
N LEU A 222 -14.19 9.23 4.77
CA LEU A 222 -15.39 9.70 4.07
C LEU A 222 -15.92 8.60 3.15
N VAL A 223 -17.14 8.13 3.38
CA VAL A 223 -17.88 7.30 2.43
C VAL A 223 -18.60 8.26 1.47
N THR A 224 -18.07 8.40 0.26
CA THR A 224 -18.51 9.45 -0.67
C THR A 224 -19.92 9.24 -1.20
N ASN A 225 -20.37 7.99 -1.22
CA ASN A 225 -21.67 7.59 -1.76
C ASN A 225 -22.88 8.16 -1.00
N ASN A 226 -22.72 8.44 0.30
CA ASN A 226 -23.78 8.98 1.15
C ASN A 226 -23.28 10.10 2.09
N SER A 227 -22.09 10.65 1.82
CA SER A 227 -21.43 11.67 2.65
C SER A 227 -21.28 11.28 4.12
N THR A 228 -21.01 10.01 4.43
CA THR A 228 -20.73 9.61 5.82
C THR A 228 -19.30 10.00 6.19
N PHE A 229 -19.15 10.84 7.21
CA PHE A 229 -17.86 11.30 7.75
C PHE A 229 -17.59 10.64 9.11
N ILE A 230 -16.39 10.08 9.29
CA ILE A 230 -16.00 9.35 10.51
C ILE A 230 -14.58 9.80 10.92
N SER A 231 -14.41 10.27 12.15
CA SER A 231 -13.12 10.72 12.68
C SER A 231 -13.01 10.45 14.17
N GLY A 232 -11.79 10.22 14.66
CA GLY A 232 -11.49 10.12 16.10
C GLY A 232 -12.17 8.96 16.83
N CYS A 233 -12.70 7.96 16.12
CA CYS A 233 -13.38 6.83 16.73
C CYS A 233 -12.39 5.77 17.24
N ARG A 234 -12.75 5.08 18.33
CA ARG A 234 -12.00 3.93 18.85
C ARG A 234 -12.94 2.74 19.04
N ALA A 235 -12.62 1.62 18.41
CA ALA A 235 -13.35 0.37 18.55
C ALA A 235 -12.41 -0.70 19.12
N HIS A 236 -12.82 -1.33 20.21
CA HIS A 236 -12.02 -2.32 20.93
C HIS A 236 -12.69 -3.69 20.82
N ASN A 237 -11.91 -4.71 20.45
CA ASN A 237 -12.36 -6.09 20.24
C ASN A 237 -13.57 -6.20 19.30
N CYS A 238 -13.60 -5.37 18.25
CA CYS A 238 -14.64 -5.41 17.24
C CYS A 238 -14.29 -6.42 16.14
N HIS A 239 -15.21 -7.33 15.83
CA HIS A 239 -15.02 -8.26 14.71
C HIS A 239 -15.11 -7.52 13.36
N GLY A 240 -16.13 -6.68 13.14
CA GLY A 240 -16.17 -5.73 12.01
C GLY A 240 -15.93 -4.29 12.45
N GLY A 241 -15.13 -3.53 11.69
CA GLY A 241 -14.98 -2.09 11.84
C GLY A 241 -16.07 -1.34 11.09
N LEU A 242 -15.76 -0.93 9.86
CA LEU A 242 -16.70 -0.31 8.93
C LEU A 242 -17.20 -1.35 7.91
N ILE A 243 -18.48 -1.72 8.02
CA ILE A 243 -19.16 -2.71 7.17
C ILE A 243 -20.07 -1.98 6.19
N ILE A 244 -19.76 -2.02 4.89
CA ILE A 244 -20.50 -1.26 3.88
C ILE A 244 -21.08 -2.18 2.81
N GLY A 245 -22.35 -1.97 2.49
CA GLY A 245 -23.07 -2.71 1.46
C GLY A 245 -23.55 -4.08 1.92
N HIS A 246 -23.57 -5.03 1.00
CA HIS A 246 -24.15 -6.35 1.19
C HIS A 246 -23.24 -7.24 2.05
N THR A 247 -23.83 -8.01 2.96
CA THR A 247 -23.14 -9.11 3.64
C THR A 247 -24.00 -10.38 3.65
N ASP A 248 -23.44 -11.51 3.24
CA ASP A 248 -24.16 -12.80 3.18
C ASP A 248 -24.56 -13.27 4.57
N LYS A 249 -23.64 -13.09 5.52
CA LYS A 249 -23.85 -13.33 6.94
C LYS A 249 -23.65 -12.01 7.67
N PRO A 250 -24.67 -11.48 8.37
CA PRO A 250 -24.48 -10.32 9.23
C PRO A 250 -23.37 -10.59 10.25
N ILE A 251 -22.38 -9.71 10.28
CA ILE A 251 -21.35 -9.72 11.30
C ILE A 251 -21.55 -8.54 12.25
N GLY A 252 -21.24 -8.74 13.53
CA GLY A 252 -21.22 -7.67 14.53
C GLY A 252 -20.04 -6.73 14.27
N GLY A 253 -20.26 -5.43 14.41
CA GLY A 253 -19.19 -4.47 14.19
C GLY A 253 -19.49 -3.07 14.70
N PHE A 254 -18.50 -2.18 14.57
CA PHE A 254 -18.58 -0.79 15.02
C PHE A 254 -19.63 0.00 14.24
N MET A 255 -19.67 -0.12 12.91
CA MET A 255 -20.64 0.58 12.07
C MET A 255 -21.01 -0.25 10.84
N ALA A 256 -22.31 -0.34 10.52
CA ALA A 256 -22.81 -1.00 9.32
C ALA A 256 -23.70 -0.08 8.48
N ILE A 257 -23.37 0.07 7.19
CA ILE A 257 -24.07 0.90 6.20
C ILE A 257 -24.54 0.01 5.04
N ARG A 258 -25.73 -0.59 5.16
CA ARG A 258 -26.22 -1.60 4.19
C ARG A 258 -26.76 -1.00 2.89
N GLY A 259 -27.45 0.14 2.96
CA GLY A 259 -28.16 0.76 1.84
C GLY A 259 -27.38 1.87 1.13
N VAL A 260 -26.09 1.68 0.84
CA VAL A 260 -25.28 2.75 0.23
C VAL A 260 -25.45 2.79 -1.30
N SER A 261 -25.87 3.95 -1.80
CA SER A 261 -26.15 4.18 -3.22
C SER A 261 -24.87 4.08 -4.08
N ARG A 262 -24.88 3.26 -5.12
CA ARG A 262 -23.72 3.03 -5.98
C ARG A 262 -23.57 4.02 -7.13
N TYR A 263 -24.69 4.63 -7.55
CA TYR A 263 -24.75 5.42 -8.79
C TYR A 263 -25.42 6.79 -8.62
N LEU A 264 -25.94 7.13 -7.43
CA LEU A 264 -26.70 8.37 -7.20
C LEU A 264 -25.99 9.39 -6.29
N GLY A 265 -24.75 9.11 -5.86
CA GLY A 265 -23.99 10.02 -4.99
C GLY A 265 -23.25 11.10 -5.77
N ASN A 266 -23.34 12.37 -5.34
CA ASN A 266 -22.54 13.46 -5.90
C ASN A 266 -21.21 13.59 -5.13
N ARG A 267 -20.14 13.01 -5.70
CA ARG A 267 -18.79 13.06 -5.12
C ARG A 267 -18.31 14.48 -4.78
N LYS A 268 -18.68 15.49 -5.59
CA LYS A 268 -18.29 16.89 -5.32
C LYS A 268 -18.97 17.44 -4.07
N GLU A 269 -20.24 17.08 -3.84
CA GLU A 269 -20.98 17.45 -2.63
C GLU A 269 -20.41 16.75 -1.41
N ALA A 270 -20.10 15.45 -1.50
CA ALA A 270 -19.47 14.72 -0.41
C ALA A 270 -18.13 15.34 0.02
N LEU A 271 -17.29 15.76 -0.95
CA LEU A 271 -16.03 16.45 -0.66
C LEU A 271 -16.24 17.87 -0.10
N ARG A 272 -17.35 18.54 -0.43
CA ARG A 272 -17.71 19.83 0.19
C ARG A 272 -18.16 19.61 1.64
N PHE A 273 -18.97 18.59 1.88
CA PHE A 273 -19.42 18.20 3.21
C PHE A 273 -18.24 17.85 4.12
N GLU A 274 -17.28 17.05 3.64
CA GLU A 274 -16.04 16.74 4.37
C GLU A 274 -15.32 18.00 4.86
N LYS A 275 -15.15 19.01 3.99
CA LYS A 275 -14.51 20.28 4.38
C LYS A 275 -15.30 21.04 5.44
N GLN A 276 -16.63 20.98 5.40
CA GLN A 276 -17.49 21.61 6.40
C GLN A 276 -17.33 20.93 7.77
N CYS A 277 -17.27 19.60 7.80
CA CYS A 277 -17.01 18.83 9.02
C CYS A 277 -15.65 19.19 9.63
N LEU A 278 -14.59 19.22 8.81
CA LEU A 278 -13.23 19.54 9.28
C LEU A 278 -13.11 20.97 9.84
N ASN A 279 -13.83 21.94 9.26
CA ASN A 279 -13.85 23.31 9.77
C ASN A 279 -14.67 23.49 11.06
N SER A 280 -15.42 22.46 11.48
CA SER A 280 -16.30 22.49 12.65
C SER A 280 -15.71 21.74 13.85
N GLN A 281 -14.52 21.15 13.70
CA GLN A 281 -13.73 20.50 14.76
C GLN A 281 -12.76 21.49 15.39
#